data_AF-U2PZ73-F1
#
_entry.id   AF-U2PZ73-F1
#
_cell.length_a   1.000
_cell.length_b   1.000
_cell.length_c   1.000
_cell.angle_alpha   90.00
_cell.angle_beta   90.00
_cell.angle_gamma   90.00
#
_symmetry.space_group_name_H-M   'P 1'
#
loop_
_entity.id
_entity.type
_entity.pdbx_description
1 polymer ?
#
loop_
_entity_poly.entity_id
_entity_poly.type
_entity_poly.pdbx_seq_one_letter_code
_entity_poly.pdbx_strand_id
1 'polypeptide(L)'
;MSKKIKKLKNNNFKNISEVKLLSYPVFCFRYLTKNKNYNFNKFKNSKESNEAKGIVLDKLMDIQLKSWLDLHQQNKRTGIETLSIENINFSPYDYETSKDQKVYVFRLNSQNWRMIGIKSEINTDVLHIIGFDFDFTAYNHGK
;
A
#
# COMPACT_ATOMS: atom_id res chain seq x y z
N MET A 1 -35.48 26.81 51.97
CA MET A 1 -34.29 25.93 51.92
C MET A 1 -33.87 25.75 50.46
N SER A 2 -32.74 26.34 50.04
CA SER A 2 -32.23 26.23 48.66
C SER A 2 -31.20 25.10 48.58
N LYS A 3 -31.49 24.05 47.81
CA LYS A 3 -30.54 22.95 47.53
C LYS A 3 -29.53 23.44 46.49
N LYS A 4 -28.27 23.65 46.91
CA LYS A 4 -27.14 23.86 46.00
C LYS A 4 -26.92 22.61 45.15
N ILE A 5 -27.18 22.71 43.84
CA ILE A 5 -26.79 21.70 42.86
C ILE A 5 -25.28 21.80 42.66
N LYS A 6 -24.53 20.78 43.10
CA LYS A 6 -23.10 20.65 42.80
C LYS A 6 -22.95 20.35 41.30
N LYS A 7 -22.38 21.29 40.54
CA LYS A 7 -21.87 21.06 39.19
C LYS A 7 -20.72 20.04 39.30
N LEU A 8 -20.99 18.80 38.90
CA LEU A 8 -19.94 17.83 38.58
C LEU A 8 -19.27 18.29 37.28
N LYS A 9 -18.20 19.08 37.40
CA LYS A 9 -17.19 19.21 36.35
C LYS A 9 -16.04 18.28 36.74
N ASN A 10 -15.90 17.20 36.00
CA ASN A 10 -14.60 16.72 35.55
C ASN A 10 -14.83 15.68 34.46
N ASN A 11 -15.01 16.21 33.25
CA ASN A 11 -14.83 15.45 32.04
C ASN A 11 -13.33 15.18 31.90
N ASN A 12 -12.83 14.14 32.57
CA ASN A 12 -11.53 13.55 32.26
C ASN A 12 -11.65 12.79 30.93
N PHE A 13 -11.93 13.51 29.84
CA PHE A 13 -11.52 13.02 28.53
C PHE A 13 -10.00 13.08 28.57
N LYS A 14 -9.37 11.91 28.72
CA LYS A 14 -7.96 11.76 28.33
C LYS A 14 -7.87 12.38 26.94
N ASN A 15 -7.07 13.43 26.80
CA ASN A 15 -6.63 13.90 25.50
C ASN A 15 -6.17 12.63 24.77
N ILE A 16 -6.90 12.26 23.72
CA ILE A 16 -6.48 11.19 22.82
C ILE A 16 -5.13 11.68 22.34
N SER A 17 -4.07 11.04 22.81
CA SER A 17 -2.70 11.30 22.38
C SER A 17 -2.72 11.41 20.86
N GLU A 18 -2.19 12.52 20.31
CA GLU A 18 -2.04 12.70 18.87
C GLU A 18 -1.62 11.37 18.26
N VAL A 19 -2.44 10.84 17.35
CA VAL A 19 -2.13 9.59 16.67
C VAL A 19 -0.84 9.86 15.91
N LYS A 20 0.26 9.31 16.41
CA LYS A 20 1.57 9.49 15.79
C LYS A 20 1.56 8.71 14.48
N LEU A 21 1.45 9.44 13.38
CA LEU A 21 1.56 8.88 12.03
C LEU A 21 2.91 8.16 11.89
N LEU A 22 2.87 6.99 11.29
CA LEU A 22 4.08 6.25 10.95
C LEU A 22 4.78 6.94 9.78
N SER A 23 6.11 7.02 9.86
CA SER A 23 6.90 7.54 8.76
C SER A 23 7.08 6.53 7.63
N TYR A 24 6.78 5.25 7.86
CA TYR A 24 6.98 4.12 6.95
C TYR A 24 5.63 3.47 6.57
N PRO A 25 5.54 2.77 5.42
CA PRO A 25 4.32 2.09 5.01
C PRO A 25 3.98 0.92 5.96
N VAL A 26 2.69 0.66 6.18
CA VAL A 26 2.16 -0.60 6.71
C VAL A 26 1.50 -1.35 5.56
N PHE A 27 1.97 -2.55 5.26
CA PHE A 27 1.46 -3.30 4.11
C PHE A 27 0.19 -4.08 4.45
N CYS A 28 -0.81 -3.99 3.58
CA CYS A 28 -2.07 -4.71 3.72
C CYS A 28 -2.47 -5.39 2.41
N PHE A 29 -2.74 -6.69 2.45
CA PHE A 29 -3.11 -7.48 1.26
C PHE A 29 -4.62 -7.74 1.12
N ARG A 30 -5.46 -7.07 1.94
CA ARG A 30 -6.90 -7.29 1.99
C ARG A 30 -7.57 -7.13 0.62
N TYR A 31 -7.10 -6.18 -0.19
CA TYR A 31 -7.69 -5.80 -1.47
C TYR A 31 -6.88 -6.30 -2.68
N LEU A 32 -6.03 -7.31 -2.47
CA LEU A 32 -5.28 -7.94 -3.55
C LEU A 32 -6.23 -8.47 -4.62
N THR A 33 -6.02 -8.08 -5.87
CA THR A 33 -6.89 -8.44 -6.98
C THR A 33 -7.08 -9.96 -7.13
N LYS A 34 -8.29 -10.37 -7.50
CA LYS A 34 -8.60 -11.77 -7.86
C LYS A 34 -8.16 -12.12 -9.28
N ASN A 35 -7.77 -11.14 -10.10
CA ASN A 35 -7.26 -11.39 -11.43
C ASN A 35 -5.92 -12.13 -11.36
N LYS A 36 -5.90 -13.38 -11.84
CA LYS A 36 -4.74 -14.29 -11.77
C LYS A 36 -3.52 -13.74 -12.50
N ASN A 37 -3.69 -12.87 -13.49
CA ASN A 37 -2.55 -12.28 -14.21
C ASN A 37 -1.75 -11.32 -13.35
N TYR A 38 -2.36 -10.78 -12.29
CA TYR A 38 -1.79 -9.72 -11.44
C TYR A 38 -1.66 -10.13 -9.97
N ASN A 39 -1.62 -11.44 -9.69
CA ASN A 39 -1.36 -11.99 -8.36
C ASN A 39 -0.51 -13.27 -8.46
N PHE A 40 -0.16 -13.87 -7.33
CA PHE A 40 0.71 -15.04 -7.30
C PHE A 40 0.11 -16.31 -7.95
N ASN A 41 -1.18 -16.31 -8.30
CA ASN A 41 -1.79 -17.40 -9.06
C ASN A 41 -1.45 -17.34 -10.56
N LYS A 42 -0.69 -16.33 -11.01
CA LYS A 42 -0.08 -16.30 -12.35
C LYS A 42 0.84 -17.51 -12.56
N PHE A 43 1.58 -17.86 -11.52
CA PHE A 43 2.52 -18.98 -11.55
C PHE A 43 1.74 -20.30 -11.46
N LYS A 44 1.96 -21.18 -12.43
CA LYS A 44 1.28 -22.48 -12.50
C LYS A 44 1.88 -23.52 -11.56
N ASN A 45 3.13 -23.33 -11.15
CA ASN A 45 3.83 -24.23 -10.23
C ASN A 45 4.15 -23.53 -8.90
N SER A 46 4.21 -24.33 -7.83
CA SER A 46 4.44 -23.85 -6.47
C SER A 46 5.85 -23.32 -6.25
N LYS A 47 6.85 -23.86 -6.96
CA LYS A 47 8.24 -23.44 -6.86
C LYS A 47 8.40 -21.98 -7.28
N GLU A 48 8.01 -21.63 -8.50
CA GLU A 48 8.04 -20.25 -9.02
C GLU A 48 7.19 -19.31 -8.16
N SER A 49 6.00 -19.75 -7.72
CA SER A 49 5.16 -18.95 -6.83
C SER A 49 5.85 -18.63 -5.50
N ASN A 50 6.56 -19.61 -4.93
CA ASN A 50 7.29 -19.44 -3.67
C ASN A 50 8.53 -18.57 -3.85
N GLU A 51 9.29 -18.76 -4.94
CA GLU A 51 10.41 -17.88 -5.30
C GLU A 51 9.94 -16.43 -5.46
N ALA A 52 8.81 -16.22 -6.15
CA ALA A 52 8.24 -14.89 -6.32
C ALA A 52 7.81 -14.25 -4.99
N LYS A 53 7.20 -15.02 -4.09
CA LYS A 53 6.87 -14.55 -2.74
C LYS A 53 8.10 -14.20 -1.92
N GLY A 54 9.18 -14.98 -2.04
CA GLY A 54 10.47 -14.69 -1.39
C GLY A 54 11.02 -13.33 -1.83
N ILE A 55 11.09 -13.09 -3.14
CA ILE A 55 11.55 -11.80 -3.69
C ILE A 55 10.67 -10.63 -3.22
N VAL A 56 9.35 -10.83 -3.16
CA VAL A 56 8.42 -9.81 -2.65
C VAL A 56 8.66 -9.55 -1.16
N LEU A 57 8.83 -10.59 -0.34
CA LEU A 57 9.10 -10.45 1.09
C LEU A 57 10.39 -9.67 1.35
N ASP A 58 11.47 -10.01 0.64
CA ASP A 58 12.75 -9.29 0.73
C ASP A 58 12.56 -7.80 0.40
N LYS A 59 11.76 -7.50 -0.63
CA LYS A 59 11.46 -6.12 -1.00
C LYS A 59 10.62 -5.39 0.05
N LEU A 60 9.63 -6.05 0.64
CA LEU A 60 8.82 -5.47 1.72
C LEU A 60 9.70 -5.12 2.93
N MET A 61 10.63 -6.01 3.30
CA MET A 61 11.59 -5.77 4.38
C MET A 61 12.52 -4.58 4.07
N ASP A 62 13.05 -4.48 2.85
CA ASP A 62 13.85 -3.31 2.41
C ASP A 62 13.05 -1.99 2.48
N ILE A 63 11.78 -2.01 2.12
CA ILE A 63 10.92 -0.81 2.16
C ILE A 63 10.59 -0.41 3.60
N GLN A 64 10.38 -1.36 4.52
CA GLN A 64 10.09 -1.08 5.94
C GLN A 64 11.19 -0.26 6.64
N LEU A 65 12.42 -0.35 6.15
CA LEU A 65 13.56 0.40 6.70
C LEU A 65 13.60 1.87 6.26
N LYS A 66 12.65 2.32 5.44
CA LYS A 66 12.65 3.64 4.79
C LYS A 66 11.37 4.39 5.12
N SER A 67 11.51 5.70 5.31
CA SER A 67 10.32 6.56 5.39
C SER A 67 9.68 6.76 4.01
N TRP A 68 8.42 7.20 3.98
CA TRP A 68 7.76 7.67 2.77
C TRP A 68 8.57 8.77 2.06
N LEU A 69 9.21 9.65 2.82
CA LEU A 69 10.04 10.72 2.27
C LEU A 69 11.25 10.13 1.53
N ASP A 70 11.97 9.20 2.16
CA ASP A 70 13.13 8.54 1.56
C ASP A 70 12.74 7.79 0.28
N LEU A 71 11.61 7.10 0.32
CA LEU A 71 11.09 6.33 -0.81
C LEU A 71 10.70 7.23 -2.00
N HIS A 72 10.21 8.45 -1.73
CA HIS A 72 9.89 9.44 -2.76
C HIS A 72 11.12 10.15 -3.32
N GLN A 73 12.17 10.35 -2.51
CA GLN A 73 13.41 11.02 -2.94
C GLN A 73 14.33 10.09 -3.75
N GLN A 74 14.23 8.78 -3.55
CA GLN A 74 14.97 7.81 -4.32
C GLN A 74 14.52 7.78 -5.78
N ASN A 75 15.47 7.54 -6.70
CA ASN A 75 15.15 7.35 -8.10
C ASN A 75 14.23 6.13 -8.31
N LYS A 76 13.53 6.06 -9.44
CA LYS A 76 12.54 4.99 -9.73
C LYS A 76 13.10 3.56 -9.63
N ARG A 77 14.42 3.37 -9.74
CA ARG A 77 15.04 2.04 -9.67
C ARG A 77 15.01 1.50 -8.23
N THR A 78 15.16 2.37 -7.24
CA THR A 78 15.25 1.98 -5.82
C THR A 78 14.07 2.47 -4.98
N GLY A 79 13.47 3.59 -5.37
CA GLY A 79 12.33 4.26 -4.75
C GLY A 79 10.98 3.91 -5.36
N ILE A 80 10.06 4.87 -5.36
CA ILE A 80 8.67 4.69 -5.80
C ILE A 80 8.37 5.46 -7.08
N GLU A 81 7.64 4.80 -7.98
CA GLU A 81 6.96 5.44 -9.09
C GLU A 81 5.48 5.65 -8.75
N THR A 82 4.90 6.78 -9.15
CA THR A 82 3.48 7.08 -8.93
C THR A 82 2.76 7.33 -10.24
N LEU A 83 1.54 6.79 -10.37
CA LEU A 83 0.66 7.01 -11.53
C LEU A 83 -0.82 6.99 -11.09
N SER A 84 -1.72 7.41 -11.97
CA SER A 84 -3.17 7.42 -11.72
C SER A 84 -3.77 6.03 -11.95
N ILE A 85 -4.68 5.57 -11.07
CA ILE A 85 -5.32 4.24 -11.14
C ILE A 85 -6.00 3.97 -12.49
N GLU A 86 -6.45 5.02 -13.19
CA GLU A 86 -7.03 4.89 -14.53
C GLU A 86 -6.07 4.26 -15.56
N ASN A 87 -4.76 4.29 -15.30
CA ASN A 87 -3.73 3.70 -16.15
C ASN A 87 -3.43 2.23 -15.79
N ILE A 88 -4.06 1.68 -14.74
CA ILE A 88 -3.89 0.29 -14.32
C ILE A 88 -4.93 -0.59 -15.03
N ASN A 89 -4.49 -1.68 -15.64
CA ASN A 89 -5.29 -2.62 -16.41
C ASN A 89 -6.05 -3.67 -15.56
N PHE A 90 -6.15 -3.44 -14.25
CA PHE A 90 -6.88 -4.30 -13.32
C PHE A 90 -7.47 -3.50 -12.17
N SER A 91 -8.43 -4.11 -11.48
CA SER A 91 -9.06 -3.51 -10.30
C SER A 91 -8.67 -4.26 -9.02
N PRO A 92 -8.53 -3.54 -7.89
CA PRO A 92 -8.40 -4.18 -6.58
C PRO A 92 -9.65 -5.03 -6.27
N TYR A 93 -9.50 -6.00 -5.37
CA TYR A 93 -10.65 -6.78 -4.91
C TYR A 93 -11.41 -6.01 -3.84
N ASP A 94 -12.72 -5.82 -4.01
CA ASP A 94 -13.61 -5.25 -2.98
C ASP A 94 -13.12 -3.90 -2.41
N TYR A 95 -12.64 -3.02 -3.30
CA TYR A 95 -12.17 -1.68 -2.97
C TYR A 95 -12.57 -0.73 -4.10
N GLU A 96 -13.34 0.31 -3.77
CA GLU A 96 -13.73 1.34 -4.72
C GLU A 96 -12.62 2.37 -4.87
N THR A 97 -12.34 2.77 -6.11
CA THR A 97 -11.26 3.72 -6.44
C THR A 97 -11.80 4.92 -7.20
N SER A 98 -11.36 6.13 -6.87
CA SER A 98 -11.60 7.31 -7.71
C SER A 98 -10.68 7.30 -8.92
N LYS A 99 -11.08 7.91 -10.06
CA LYS A 99 -10.28 7.89 -11.30
C LYS A 99 -8.88 8.48 -11.13
N ASP A 100 -8.75 9.49 -10.28
CA ASP A 100 -7.52 10.23 -9.98
C ASP A 100 -6.71 9.62 -8.83
N GLN A 101 -7.16 8.50 -8.26
CA GLN A 101 -6.49 7.90 -7.12
C GLN A 101 -5.05 7.54 -7.46
N LYS A 102 -4.13 8.01 -6.62
CA LYS A 102 -2.69 7.78 -6.78
C LYS A 102 -2.33 6.33 -6.43
N VAL A 103 -1.67 5.69 -7.37
CA VAL A 103 -1.07 4.37 -7.24
C VAL A 103 0.44 4.50 -7.01
N TYR A 104 0.97 3.66 -6.14
CA TYR A 104 2.37 3.56 -5.75
C TYR A 104 2.94 2.26 -6.31
N VAL A 105 4.01 2.37 -7.08
CA VAL A 105 4.63 1.27 -7.80
C VAL A 105 6.06 1.07 -7.32
N PHE A 106 6.33 -0.14 -6.82
CA PHE A 106 7.65 -0.58 -6.40
C PHE A 106 8.22 -1.53 -7.43
N ARG A 107 9.42 -1.24 -7.92
CA ARG A 107 10.14 -2.12 -8.85
C ARG A 107 10.92 -3.18 -8.06
N LEU A 108 10.83 -4.44 -8.48
CA LEU A 108 11.51 -5.56 -7.85
C LEU A 108 11.98 -6.57 -8.91
N ASN A 109 12.70 -7.61 -8.46
CA ASN A 109 13.31 -8.62 -9.33
C ASN A 109 14.15 -8.00 -10.47
N SER A 110 15.19 -7.23 -10.13
CA SER A 110 16.04 -6.54 -11.13
C SER A 110 15.25 -5.69 -12.12
N GLN A 111 14.18 -5.03 -11.66
CA GLN A 111 13.28 -4.20 -12.46
C GLN A 111 12.36 -4.98 -13.42
N ASN A 112 12.28 -6.30 -13.30
CA ASN A 112 11.40 -7.12 -14.14
C ASN A 112 9.96 -7.19 -13.62
N TRP A 113 9.74 -6.92 -12.33
CA TRP A 113 8.41 -7.02 -11.71
C TRP A 113 7.99 -5.75 -11.00
N ARG A 114 6.68 -5.54 -10.82
CA ARG A 114 6.11 -4.45 -10.04
C ARG A 114 5.25 -4.98 -8.90
N MET A 115 5.35 -4.35 -7.74
CA MET A 115 4.37 -4.44 -6.67
C MET A 115 3.61 -3.12 -6.64
N ILE A 116 2.28 -3.21 -6.68
CA ILE A 116 1.40 -2.07 -6.92
C ILE A 116 0.47 -1.91 -5.73
N GLY A 117 0.41 -0.69 -5.17
CA GLY A 117 -0.43 -0.41 -4.03
C GLY A 117 -1.07 0.98 -4.05
N ILE A 118 -2.07 1.17 -3.19
CA ILE A 118 -2.78 2.43 -2.97
C ILE A 118 -2.78 2.74 -1.47
N LYS A 119 -2.59 4.00 -1.11
CA LYS A 119 -2.71 4.40 0.30
C LYS A 119 -4.18 4.31 0.71
N SER A 120 -4.42 3.83 1.93
CA SER A 120 -5.76 3.85 2.50
C SER A 120 -6.20 5.30 2.73
N GLU A 121 -7.46 5.57 2.39
CA GLU A 121 -8.09 6.87 2.66
C GLU A 121 -8.36 7.09 4.14
N ILE A 122 -8.55 6.01 4.91
CA ILE A 122 -8.86 6.04 6.34
C ILE A 122 -7.58 6.14 7.16
N ASN A 123 -6.52 5.44 6.76
CA ASN A 123 -5.22 5.46 7.45
C ASN A 123 -4.07 5.54 6.45
N THR A 124 -3.51 6.74 6.29
CA THR A 124 -2.47 7.03 5.29
C THR A 124 -1.14 6.29 5.52
N ASP A 125 -0.97 5.65 6.68
CA ASP A 125 0.16 4.78 6.98
C ASP A 125 0.01 3.43 6.27
N VAL A 126 -1.23 2.99 6.04
CA VAL A 126 -1.54 1.72 5.38
C VAL A 126 -1.42 1.88 3.86
N LEU A 127 -0.56 1.05 3.27
CA LEU A 127 -0.52 0.80 1.84
C LEU A 127 -1.19 -0.54 1.54
N HIS A 128 -2.35 -0.47 0.87
CA HIS A 128 -3.01 -1.65 0.34
C HIS A 128 -2.27 -2.12 -0.91
N ILE A 129 -1.67 -3.31 -0.86
CA ILE A 129 -1.13 -3.97 -2.04
C ILE A 129 -2.30 -4.55 -2.82
N ILE A 130 -2.50 -4.03 -4.03
CA ILE A 130 -3.66 -4.35 -4.87
C ILE A 130 -3.32 -5.32 -6.00
N GLY A 131 -2.05 -5.46 -6.35
CA GLY A 131 -1.63 -6.39 -7.38
C GLY A 131 -0.12 -6.39 -7.61
N PHE A 132 0.29 -7.29 -8.50
CA PHE A 132 1.66 -7.47 -8.94
C PHE A 132 1.70 -7.51 -10.46
N ASP A 133 2.71 -6.89 -11.06
CA ASP A 133 2.97 -6.98 -12.50
C ASP A 133 4.21 -7.86 -12.70
N PHE A 134 4.01 -9.09 -13.16
CA PHE A 134 5.12 -10.04 -13.38
C PHE A 134 5.60 -10.09 -14.84
N ASP A 135 4.87 -9.47 -15.77
CA ASP A 135 5.11 -9.55 -17.22
C ASP A 135 4.89 -8.24 -17.97
N PHE A 136 4.87 -7.10 -17.28
CA PHE A 136 4.76 -5.75 -17.84
C PHE A 136 3.42 -5.47 -18.52
N THR A 137 2.33 -6.06 -18.01
CA THR A 137 0.98 -5.92 -18.58
C THR A 137 0.04 -5.12 -17.70
N ALA A 138 0.48 -4.66 -16.52
CA ALA A 138 -0.40 -3.95 -15.59
C ALA A 138 -0.68 -2.50 -16.02
N TYR A 139 0.21 -1.87 -16.79
CA TYR A 139 0.06 -0.52 -17.32
C TYR A 139 1.06 -0.28 -18.47
N ASN A 140 0.98 0.87 -19.14
CA ASN A 140 1.95 1.24 -20.16
C ASN A 140 3.31 1.63 -19.53
N HIS A 141 4.36 0.85 -19.83
CA HIS A 141 5.71 1.07 -19.31
C HIS A 141 6.55 2.06 -20.14
N GLY A 142 5.98 2.71 -21.16
CA GLY A 142 6.63 3.75 -21.95
C GLY A 142 7.65 3.20 -22.95
N LYS A 143 7.18 2.36 -23.89
CA LYS A 143 7.96 2.03 -25.09
C LYS A 143 8.23 3.27 -25.94
#